data_AF-A0A3N6PZY9-F1
#
_entry.id   AF-A0A3N6PZY9-F1
#
_cell.length_a   1.000
_cell.length_b   1.000
_cell.length_c   1.000
_cell.angle_alpha   90.00
_cell.angle_beta   90.00
_cell.angle_gamma   90.00
#
_symmetry.space_group_name_H-M   'P 1'
#
loop_
_entity.id
_entity.type
_entity.pdbx_description
1 polymer ?
#
loop_
_entity_poly.entity_id
_entity_poly.type
_entity_poly.pdbx_seq_one_letter_code
_entity_poly.pdbx_strand_id
1 'polypeptide(L)'
;MASKLEDETGVVVSDLPKLQKLSYRYNTIIGIRPVDKFATGLIEEGYETKGFHVKGKSASWGPQAGLICVDQNFSKLEGVEPARIGKFNAEVQKSLQQKEVVKVPLELSTSRLKTLNQFGAISAMSKPDAKGIRLFTATAPSGKEYHFEATPVKGPGEDRFTITSEGKPIEVLAPTTPGAKPLTADYDLLAVAPHISDVGPQDNLPVPDVSHKVFRQRVDGYKNTDGINPALKDAYDDPNKFYQNEDPDIGNATERIRNLIPVINNDLMLDVEAPRAKVVHHNADSGSPATDPSANYPATFALPFKMGKFDEICVIHNQNELKELMQAAKDYGYNFPVNPLWDDDVKNIRRTDFTTAQNKGT
;
A
#
# COMPACT_ATOMS: atom_id res chain seq x y z
N MET A 1 -8.65 -11.90 18.91
CA MET A 1 -7.47 -11.98 18.03
C MET A 1 -7.72 -11.18 16.77
N ALA A 2 -8.76 -11.51 15.98
CA ALA A 2 -9.11 -10.82 14.74
C ALA A 2 -9.31 -9.29 14.84
N SER A 3 -10.07 -8.79 15.83
CA SER A 3 -10.28 -7.34 16.02
C SER A 3 -9.00 -6.57 16.37
N LYS A 4 -8.04 -7.22 17.05
CA LYS A 4 -6.76 -6.62 17.43
C LYS A 4 -5.84 -6.46 16.22
N LEU A 5 -5.92 -7.39 15.25
CA LEU A 5 -5.17 -7.32 13.98
C LEU A 5 -5.68 -6.20 13.07
N GLU A 6 -6.99 -5.94 13.08
CA GLU A 6 -7.60 -4.85 12.30
C GLU A 6 -7.09 -3.49 12.75
N ASP A 7 -7.13 -3.25 14.07
CA ASP A 7 -6.68 -2.01 14.68
C ASP A 7 -5.18 -1.75 14.45
N GLU A 8 -4.39 -2.80 14.31
CA GLU A 8 -2.93 -2.72 14.13
C GLU A 8 -2.52 -2.52 12.66
N THR A 9 -3.26 -3.07 11.69
CA THR A 9 -2.77 -3.17 10.29
C THR A 9 -3.69 -2.61 9.21
N GLY A 10 -4.97 -2.35 9.52
CA GLY A 10 -5.96 -1.84 8.57
C GLY A 10 -6.39 -2.83 7.47
N VAL A 11 -5.93 -4.09 7.51
CA VAL A 11 -6.46 -5.14 6.64
C VAL A 11 -7.83 -5.56 7.17
N VAL A 12 -8.82 -5.68 6.28
CA VAL A 12 -10.19 -6.04 6.63
C VAL A 12 -10.19 -7.45 7.24
N VAL A 13 -10.83 -7.60 8.39
CA VAL A 13 -10.77 -8.84 9.18
C VAL A 13 -11.26 -10.05 8.40
N SER A 14 -12.32 -9.88 7.61
CA SER A 14 -12.89 -10.96 6.80
C SER A 14 -11.97 -11.42 5.66
N ASP A 15 -10.96 -10.62 5.30
CA ASP A 15 -9.98 -10.97 4.26
C ASP A 15 -8.83 -11.82 4.79
N LEU A 16 -8.48 -11.68 6.08
CA LEU A 16 -7.38 -12.42 6.71
C LEU A 16 -7.47 -13.95 6.55
N PRO A 17 -8.60 -14.62 6.90
CA PRO A 17 -8.70 -16.07 6.69
C PRO A 17 -8.69 -16.47 5.20
N LYS A 18 -9.15 -15.60 4.30
CA LYS A 18 -9.12 -15.86 2.86
C LYS A 18 -7.69 -15.79 2.31
N LEU A 19 -6.91 -14.80 2.75
CA LEU A 19 -5.48 -14.69 2.45
C LEU A 19 -4.71 -15.91 2.97
N GLN A 20 -5.01 -16.37 4.18
CA GLN A 20 -4.42 -17.60 4.74
C GLN A 20 -4.76 -18.83 3.91
N LYS A 21 -6.03 -18.99 3.51
CA LYS A 21 -6.46 -20.10 2.65
C LYS A 21 -5.76 -20.08 1.29
N LEU A 22 -5.58 -18.90 0.71
CA LEU A 22 -4.79 -18.73 -0.52
C LEU A 22 -3.33 -19.09 -0.31
N SER A 23 -2.73 -18.61 0.79
CA SER A 23 -1.36 -18.91 1.17
C SER A 23 -1.12 -20.43 1.27
N TYR A 24 -2.05 -21.16 1.90
CA TYR A 24 -2.05 -22.63 1.94
C TYR A 24 -2.22 -23.26 0.55
N ARG A 25 -3.26 -22.85 -0.21
CA ARG A 25 -3.59 -23.42 -1.54
C ARG A 25 -2.45 -23.27 -2.55
N TYR A 26 -1.77 -22.12 -2.54
CA TYR A 26 -0.69 -21.79 -3.48
C TYR A 26 0.69 -22.06 -2.91
N ASN A 27 0.78 -22.64 -1.70
CA ASN A 27 2.02 -22.95 -1.01
C ASN A 27 3.01 -21.77 -1.02
N THR A 28 2.51 -20.59 -0.63
CA THR A 28 3.24 -19.33 -0.71
C THR A 28 2.90 -18.46 0.48
N ILE A 29 3.87 -17.74 1.03
CA ILE A 29 3.61 -16.70 2.02
C ILE A 29 3.16 -15.44 1.28
N ILE A 30 2.17 -14.74 1.83
CA ILE A 30 1.65 -13.46 1.30
C ILE A 30 1.79 -12.40 2.40
N GLY A 31 2.60 -11.37 2.14
CA GLY A 31 2.75 -10.21 3.02
C GLY A 31 2.02 -8.99 2.45
N ILE A 32 1.31 -8.25 3.31
CA ILE A 32 0.61 -7.00 3.01
C ILE A 32 1.16 -5.91 3.93
N ARG A 33 1.48 -4.77 3.34
CA ARG A 33 1.92 -3.56 4.06
C ARG A 33 0.78 -2.97 4.90
N PRO A 34 1.08 -2.09 5.86
CA PRO A 34 0.04 -1.44 6.65
C PRO A 34 -0.92 -0.68 5.74
N VAL A 35 -2.21 -0.93 5.93
CA VAL A 35 -3.31 -0.17 5.35
C VAL A 35 -3.77 0.84 6.38
N ASP A 36 -4.13 2.03 5.92
CA ASP A 36 -4.64 3.04 6.83
C ASP A 36 -5.99 2.59 7.42
N LYS A 37 -6.13 2.59 8.76
CA LYS A 37 -7.38 2.16 9.44
C LYS A 37 -8.61 2.93 8.97
N PHE A 38 -8.44 4.16 8.49
CA PHE A 38 -9.55 4.95 7.95
C PHE A 38 -10.03 4.43 6.59
N ALA A 39 -9.20 3.67 5.87
CA ALA A 39 -9.55 3.00 4.62
C ALA A 39 -10.27 1.67 4.85
N THR A 40 -10.03 0.95 5.96
CA THR A 40 -10.64 -0.35 6.24
C THR A 40 -12.16 -0.34 6.08
N GLY A 41 -12.85 0.55 6.80
CA GLY A 41 -14.31 0.67 6.69
C GLY A 41 -14.78 1.14 5.31
N LEU A 42 -13.98 1.97 4.60
CA LEU A 42 -14.33 2.38 3.23
C LEU A 42 -14.25 1.19 2.25
N ILE A 43 -13.24 0.34 2.42
CA ILE A 43 -13.07 -0.89 1.63
C ILE A 43 -14.24 -1.86 1.91
N GLU A 44 -14.67 -2.00 3.15
CA GLU A 44 -15.85 -2.80 3.51
C GLU A 44 -17.14 -2.25 2.92
N GLU A 45 -17.27 -0.92 2.87
CA GLU A 45 -18.38 -0.20 2.23
C GLU A 45 -18.32 -0.23 0.68
N GLY A 46 -17.33 -0.92 0.10
CA GLY A 46 -17.19 -1.11 -1.34
C GLY A 46 -16.64 0.12 -2.09
N TYR A 47 -15.90 1.01 -1.43
CA TYR A 47 -15.16 2.06 -2.13
C TYR A 47 -14.11 1.44 -3.04
N GLU A 48 -13.94 2.00 -4.25
CA GLU A 48 -12.85 1.60 -5.14
C GLU A 48 -11.51 2.02 -4.55
N THR A 49 -10.51 1.13 -4.60
CA THR A 49 -9.16 1.47 -4.16
C THR A 49 -8.32 1.98 -5.32
N LYS A 50 -7.34 2.85 -5.03
CA LYS A 50 -6.50 3.46 -6.05
C LYS A 50 -5.68 2.40 -6.81
N GLY A 51 -5.69 2.47 -8.14
CA GLY A 51 -4.84 1.63 -8.98
C GLY A 51 -3.40 2.14 -9.05
N PHE A 52 -2.55 1.41 -9.77
CA PHE A 52 -1.12 1.73 -9.90
C PHE A 52 -0.86 3.16 -10.41
N HIS A 53 -1.65 3.67 -11.36
CA HIS A 53 -1.44 4.97 -11.99
C HIS A 53 -1.79 6.17 -11.09
N VAL A 54 -2.62 5.96 -10.06
CA VAL A 54 -3.01 7.03 -9.13
C VAL A 54 -1.98 7.14 -8.01
N LYS A 55 -1.03 8.07 -8.15
CA LYS A 55 0.11 8.19 -7.22
C LYS A 55 -0.16 9.03 -5.97
N GLY A 56 -1.33 9.69 -5.88
CA GLY A 56 -1.72 10.48 -4.71
C GLY A 56 -1.71 9.65 -3.42
N LYS A 57 -1.24 10.25 -2.32
CA LYS A 57 -1.26 9.62 -1.01
C LYS A 57 -2.62 9.80 -0.35
N SER A 58 -3.05 8.77 0.38
CA SER A 58 -4.25 8.86 1.21
C SER A 58 -4.04 9.77 2.41
N ALA A 59 -5.13 10.31 2.94
CA ALA A 59 -5.13 11.05 4.19
C ALA A 59 -5.25 10.13 5.40
N SER A 60 -4.57 10.49 6.49
CA SER A 60 -4.60 9.78 7.78
C SER A 60 -5.24 10.61 8.89
N TRP A 61 -5.86 11.75 8.55
CA TRP A 61 -6.41 12.72 9.49
C TRP A 61 -7.55 13.51 8.85
N GLY A 62 -8.34 14.19 9.67
CA GLY A 62 -9.40 15.08 9.22
C GLY A 62 -10.62 14.37 8.62
N PRO A 63 -11.58 15.15 8.10
CA PRO A 63 -12.78 14.60 7.46
C PRO A 63 -12.45 13.74 6.22
N GLN A 64 -11.34 14.02 5.56
CA GLN A 64 -10.85 13.32 4.37
C GLN A 64 -10.11 12.01 4.67
N ALA A 65 -9.93 11.63 5.94
CA ALA A 65 -9.14 10.46 6.31
C ALA A 65 -9.64 9.19 5.59
N GLY A 66 -8.68 8.40 5.07
CA GLY A 66 -8.92 7.20 4.27
C GLY A 66 -9.07 7.46 2.76
N LEU A 67 -9.25 8.70 2.31
CA LEU A 67 -9.45 9.04 0.90
C LEU A 67 -8.21 9.65 0.25
N ILE A 68 -8.19 9.72 -1.08
CA ILE A 68 -7.10 10.35 -1.85
C ILE A 68 -7.43 11.81 -2.15
N CYS A 69 -6.73 12.75 -1.51
CA CYS A 69 -6.97 14.18 -1.67
C CYS A 69 -6.40 14.73 -2.99
N VAL A 70 -7.07 15.72 -3.58
CA VAL A 70 -6.51 16.45 -4.72
C VAL A 70 -5.31 17.28 -4.29
N ASP A 71 -5.45 18.02 -3.19
CA ASP A 71 -4.35 18.74 -2.56
C ASP A 71 -3.70 17.86 -1.49
N GLN A 72 -2.45 17.49 -1.72
CA GLN A 72 -1.69 16.59 -0.88
C GLN A 72 -1.27 17.22 0.45
N ASN A 73 -1.49 18.52 0.68
CA ASN A 73 -1.44 19.12 2.01
C ASN A 73 -2.53 18.57 2.95
N PHE A 74 -3.61 17.98 2.42
CA PHE A 74 -4.64 17.31 3.21
C PHE A 74 -4.44 15.80 3.33
N SER A 75 -3.34 15.27 2.77
CA SER A 75 -2.97 13.85 2.88
C SER A 75 -2.13 13.57 4.13
N LYS A 76 -1.63 12.33 4.26
CA LYS A 76 -0.62 11.98 5.28
C LYS A 76 0.73 12.69 5.11
N LEU A 77 0.93 13.40 3.99
CA LEU A 77 2.13 14.20 3.74
C LEU A 77 2.10 15.60 4.36
N GLU A 78 1.02 15.98 5.04
CA GLU A 78 0.96 17.27 5.75
C GLU A 78 2.16 17.43 6.70
N GLY A 79 2.79 18.60 6.70
CA GLY A 79 3.98 18.88 7.51
C GLY A 79 5.29 18.30 6.97
N VAL A 80 5.26 17.55 5.87
CA VAL A 80 6.48 17.06 5.19
C VAL A 80 7.03 18.14 4.25
N GLU A 81 8.31 18.01 3.87
CA GLU A 81 9.01 18.91 2.95
C GLU A 81 8.15 19.35 1.74
N PRO A 82 7.99 20.67 1.49
CA PRO A 82 7.12 21.19 0.44
C PRO A 82 7.42 20.63 -0.95
N ALA A 83 8.68 20.33 -1.25
CA ALA A 83 9.08 19.72 -2.51
C ALA A 83 8.47 18.33 -2.71
N ARG A 84 8.34 17.53 -1.64
CA ARG A 84 7.71 16.20 -1.69
C ARG A 84 6.20 16.35 -1.91
N ILE A 85 5.54 17.26 -1.21
CA ILE A 85 4.11 17.55 -1.42
C ILE A 85 3.87 18.03 -2.86
N GLY A 86 4.70 18.96 -3.35
CA GLY A 86 4.67 19.48 -4.72
C GLY A 86 4.79 18.38 -5.77
N LYS A 87 5.68 17.40 -5.56
CA LYS A 87 5.81 16.22 -6.42
C LYS A 87 4.50 15.43 -6.50
N PHE A 88 3.89 15.09 -5.36
CA PHE A 88 2.64 14.32 -5.36
C PHE A 88 1.45 15.12 -5.89
N ASN A 89 1.41 16.43 -5.65
CA ASN A 89 0.42 17.31 -6.29
C ASN A 89 0.56 17.28 -7.82
N ALA A 90 1.79 17.33 -8.36
CA ALA A 90 2.02 17.24 -9.79
C ALA A 90 1.56 15.89 -10.38
N GLU A 91 1.81 14.77 -9.69
CA GLU A 91 1.31 13.45 -10.11
C GLU A 91 -0.23 13.40 -10.10
N VAL A 92 -0.88 13.95 -9.08
CA VAL A 92 -2.35 14.03 -9.03
C VAL A 92 -2.90 14.87 -10.19
N GLN A 93 -2.28 16.02 -10.47
CA GLN A 93 -2.68 16.85 -11.62
C GLN A 93 -2.49 16.12 -12.95
N LYS A 94 -1.42 15.32 -13.08
CA LYS A 94 -1.17 14.49 -14.25
C LYS A 94 -2.29 13.45 -14.46
N SER A 95 -2.67 12.68 -13.43
CA SER A 95 -3.78 11.71 -13.53
C SER A 95 -5.12 12.38 -13.86
N LEU A 96 -5.38 13.60 -13.34
CA LEU A 96 -6.57 14.39 -13.69
C LEU A 96 -6.53 14.83 -15.17
N GLN A 97 -5.39 15.30 -15.67
CA GLN A 97 -5.21 15.72 -17.07
C GLN A 97 -5.34 14.54 -18.04
N GLN A 98 -4.84 13.36 -17.65
CA GLN A 98 -4.95 12.12 -18.40
C GLN A 98 -6.35 11.48 -18.31
N LYS A 99 -7.26 12.05 -17.50
CA LYS A 99 -8.63 11.54 -17.27
C LYS A 99 -8.65 10.12 -16.73
N GLU A 100 -7.64 9.74 -15.95
CA GLU A 100 -7.62 8.47 -15.22
C GLU A 100 -8.54 8.52 -14.01
N VAL A 101 -8.75 9.73 -13.47
CA VAL A 101 -9.60 10.03 -12.33
C VAL A 101 -10.30 11.37 -12.56
N VAL A 102 -11.35 11.61 -11.79
CA VAL A 102 -11.96 12.94 -11.65
C VAL A 102 -11.77 13.44 -10.22
N LYS A 103 -11.93 14.74 -10.02
CA LYS A 103 -12.03 15.33 -8.68
C LYS A 103 -13.49 15.63 -8.34
N VAL A 104 -13.85 15.38 -7.09
CA VAL A 104 -15.18 15.67 -6.55
C VAL A 104 -15.05 16.36 -5.19
N PRO A 105 -16.00 17.24 -4.83
CA PRO A 105 -16.10 17.74 -3.46
C PRO A 105 -16.28 16.58 -2.47
N LEU A 106 -15.67 16.70 -1.30
CA LEU A 106 -15.81 15.73 -0.23
C LEU A 106 -17.22 15.82 0.36
N GLU A 107 -17.98 14.74 0.20
CA GLU A 107 -19.30 14.58 0.79
C GLU A 107 -19.35 13.37 1.70
N LEU A 108 -19.61 13.60 2.98
CA LEU A 108 -19.64 12.57 4.01
C LEU A 108 -21.05 12.33 4.53
N SER A 109 -21.38 11.08 4.85
CA SER A 109 -22.61 10.77 5.56
C SER A 109 -22.47 11.03 7.07
N THR A 110 -23.61 11.09 7.76
CA THR A 110 -23.65 11.19 9.23
C THR A 110 -22.90 10.04 9.89
N SER A 111 -23.07 8.81 9.40
CA SER A 111 -22.39 7.61 9.87
C SER A 111 -20.87 7.76 9.75
N ARG A 112 -20.37 8.21 8.59
CA ARG A 112 -18.92 8.39 8.39
C ARG A 112 -18.35 9.47 9.32
N LEU A 113 -19.02 10.59 9.50
CA LEU A 113 -18.60 11.64 10.43
C LEU A 113 -18.53 11.12 11.87
N LYS A 114 -19.50 10.29 12.29
CA LYS A 114 -19.47 9.65 13.60
C LYS A 114 -18.27 8.71 13.76
N THR A 115 -17.99 7.87 12.76
CA THR A 115 -16.82 6.97 12.76
C THR A 115 -15.51 7.76 12.85
N LEU A 116 -15.37 8.83 12.07
CA LEU A 116 -14.17 9.68 12.10
C LEU A 116 -13.96 10.32 13.46
N ASN A 117 -15.02 10.79 14.12
CA ASN A 117 -14.94 11.33 15.48
C ASN A 117 -14.57 10.24 16.50
N GLN A 118 -15.16 9.04 16.40
CA GLN A 118 -14.83 7.91 17.28
C GLN A 118 -13.37 7.47 17.16
N PHE A 119 -12.80 7.53 15.96
CA PHE A 119 -11.40 7.22 15.70
C PHE A 119 -10.44 8.39 15.95
N GLY A 120 -10.95 9.55 16.37
CA GLY A 120 -10.16 10.74 16.68
C GLY A 120 -9.60 11.47 15.46
N ALA A 121 -10.10 11.22 14.25
CA ALA A 121 -9.70 11.97 13.06
C ALA A 121 -10.26 13.39 13.03
N ILE A 122 -11.40 13.60 13.68
CA ILE A 122 -12.05 14.92 13.83
C ILE A 122 -12.52 15.10 15.27
N SER A 123 -12.68 16.34 15.70
CA SER A 123 -13.31 16.69 16.98
C SER A 123 -14.83 16.57 16.91
N ALA A 124 -15.48 16.64 18.07
CA ALA A 124 -16.93 16.60 18.16
C ALA A 124 -17.55 17.78 17.38
N MET A 125 -18.49 17.47 16.50
CA MET A 125 -19.19 18.50 15.73
C MET A 125 -20.06 19.40 16.62
N SER A 126 -20.12 20.67 16.27
CA SER A 126 -21.02 21.63 16.90
C SER A 126 -22.50 21.24 16.71
N LYS A 127 -23.36 21.88 17.51
CA LYS A 127 -24.79 21.92 17.20
C LYS A 127 -25.00 22.59 15.83
N PRO A 128 -26.01 22.17 15.06
CA PRO A 128 -26.31 22.79 13.79
C PRO A 128 -26.74 24.25 14.00
N ASP A 129 -26.28 25.14 13.13
CA ASP A 129 -26.76 26.51 13.08
C ASP A 129 -28.16 26.60 12.41
N ALA A 130 -28.65 27.82 12.19
CA ALA A 130 -29.95 28.05 11.54
C ALA A 130 -30.05 27.50 10.10
N LYS A 131 -28.91 27.24 9.44
CA LYS A 131 -28.81 26.66 8.10
C LYS A 131 -28.47 25.16 8.15
N GLY A 132 -28.34 24.58 9.34
CA GLY A 132 -27.94 23.19 9.53
C GLY A 132 -26.43 22.94 9.46
N ILE A 133 -25.62 23.99 9.33
CA ILE A 133 -24.16 23.91 9.23
C ILE A 133 -23.57 23.52 10.58
N ARG A 134 -22.57 22.64 10.55
CA ARG A 134 -21.83 22.18 11.73
C ARG A 134 -20.34 22.49 11.58
N LEU A 135 -19.73 22.92 12.67
CA LEU A 135 -18.30 23.23 12.74
C LEU A 135 -17.56 22.17 13.53
N PHE A 136 -16.32 21.87 13.14
CA PHE A 136 -15.42 20.96 13.85
C PHE A 136 -13.97 21.26 13.48
N THR A 137 -13.05 20.59 14.15
CA THR A 137 -11.60 20.71 13.92
C THR A 137 -10.96 19.34 13.70
N ALA A 138 -9.75 19.35 13.16
CA ALA A 138 -8.89 18.18 13.15
C ALA A 138 -7.43 18.58 13.34
N THR A 139 -6.67 17.71 14.00
CA THR A 139 -5.21 17.87 14.15
C THR A 139 -4.49 17.10 13.06
N ALA A 140 -3.69 17.80 12.28
CA ALA A 140 -2.88 17.22 11.22
C ALA A 140 -1.61 16.55 11.76
N PRO A 141 -0.90 15.73 10.95
CA PRO A 141 0.38 15.10 11.33
C PRO A 141 1.43 16.05 11.93
N SER A 142 1.50 17.31 11.48
CA SER A 142 2.40 18.32 12.06
C SER A 142 2.01 18.78 13.48
N GLY A 143 0.84 18.39 13.98
CA GLY A 143 0.23 18.91 15.20
C GLY A 143 -0.58 20.19 14.98
N LYS A 144 -0.60 20.74 13.77
CA LYS A 144 -1.41 21.93 13.44
C LYS A 144 -2.90 21.59 13.43
N GLU A 145 -3.71 22.46 14.03
CA GLU A 145 -5.16 22.36 13.98
C GLU A 145 -5.72 23.04 12.72
N TYR A 146 -6.71 22.41 12.11
CA TYR A 146 -7.48 22.93 10.97
C TYR A 146 -8.97 22.96 11.32
N HIS A 147 -9.68 23.95 10.79
CA HIS A 147 -11.12 24.16 10.99
C HIS A 147 -11.91 23.76 9.76
N PHE A 148 -13.02 23.05 9.98
CA PHE A 148 -13.86 22.53 8.92
C PHE A 148 -15.34 22.87 9.16
N GLU A 149 -16.08 22.98 8.07
CA GLU A 149 -17.53 23.15 8.08
C GLU A 149 -18.19 22.00 7.32
N ALA A 150 -19.25 21.42 7.90
CA ALA A 150 -20.12 20.43 7.28
C ALA A 150 -21.46 21.09 6.92
N THR A 151 -21.70 21.29 5.63
CA THR A 151 -22.93 21.89 5.10
C THR A 151 -23.87 20.81 4.59
N PRO A 152 -25.13 20.73 5.07
CA PRO A 152 -26.07 19.69 4.64
C PRO A 152 -26.35 19.72 3.14
N VAL A 153 -26.38 18.54 2.53
CA VAL A 153 -26.76 18.32 1.12
C VAL A 153 -28.17 17.74 1.10
N LYS A 154 -29.06 18.34 0.31
CA LYS A 154 -30.42 17.80 0.11
C LYS A 154 -30.35 16.60 -0.83
N GLY A 155 -30.81 15.44 -0.36
CA GLY A 155 -30.89 14.24 -1.18
C GLY A 155 -31.76 13.16 -0.55
N PRO A 156 -32.13 12.12 -1.31
CA PRO A 156 -32.78 10.94 -0.76
C PRO A 156 -31.78 10.08 0.02
N GLY A 157 -32.20 9.53 1.17
CA GLY A 157 -31.40 8.61 1.98
C GLY A 157 -30.86 9.24 3.26
N GLU A 158 -29.68 8.78 3.69
CA GLU A 158 -28.98 9.32 4.87
C GLU A 158 -28.53 10.77 4.64
N ASP A 159 -28.60 11.60 5.68
CA ASP A 159 -28.07 12.96 5.66
C ASP A 159 -26.59 12.98 5.28
N ARG A 160 -26.26 13.78 4.27
CA ARG A 160 -24.89 14.01 3.77
C ARG A 160 -24.47 15.46 3.94
N PHE A 161 -23.17 15.67 4.02
CA PHE A 161 -22.57 16.98 4.22
C PHE A 161 -21.42 17.21 3.26
N THR A 162 -21.44 18.33 2.54
CA THR A 162 -20.26 18.84 1.84
C THR A 162 -19.30 19.44 2.85
N ILE A 163 -18.03 19.09 2.76
CA ILE A 163 -16.99 19.53 3.69
C ILE A 163 -16.15 20.65 3.09
N THR A 164 -16.01 21.74 3.84
CA THR A 164 -15.16 22.89 3.47
C THR A 164 -14.13 23.18 4.56
N SER A 165 -13.03 23.84 4.17
CA SER A 165 -12.02 24.44 5.04
C SER A 165 -11.68 25.82 4.47
N GLU A 166 -11.66 26.85 5.32
CA GLU A 166 -11.40 28.24 4.91
C GLU A 166 -12.28 28.70 3.71
N GLY A 167 -13.55 28.28 3.71
CA GLY A 167 -14.51 28.61 2.65
C GLY A 167 -14.29 27.88 1.31
N LYS A 168 -13.34 26.94 1.23
CA LYS A 168 -13.08 26.13 0.03
C LYS A 168 -13.47 24.68 0.25
N PRO A 169 -14.05 23.99 -0.75
CA PRO A 169 -14.35 22.57 -0.63
C PRO A 169 -13.05 21.76 -0.52
N ILE A 170 -13.06 20.77 0.37
CA ILE A 170 -12.05 19.71 0.31
C ILE A 170 -12.37 18.85 -0.90
N GLU A 171 -11.40 18.65 -1.79
CA GLU A 171 -11.59 17.84 -3.00
C GLU A 171 -10.84 16.50 -2.88
N VAL A 172 -11.48 15.42 -3.31
CA VAL A 172 -10.93 14.05 -3.34
C VAL A 172 -11.02 13.47 -4.75
N LEU A 173 -10.18 12.49 -5.05
CA LEU A 173 -10.20 11.77 -6.31
C LEU A 173 -11.30 10.71 -6.30
N ALA A 174 -11.95 10.53 -7.45
CA ALA A 174 -12.96 9.51 -7.69
C ALA A 174 -12.73 8.84 -9.06
N PRO A 175 -13.25 7.62 -9.25
CA PRO A 175 -13.32 7.00 -10.58
C PRO A 175 -14.06 7.89 -11.57
N THR A 176 -13.76 7.73 -12.86
CA THR A 176 -14.42 8.48 -13.94
C THR A 176 -15.88 8.09 -14.16
N THR A 177 -16.31 6.95 -13.60
CA THR A 177 -17.70 6.50 -13.62
C THR A 177 -18.61 7.52 -12.90
N PRO A 178 -19.64 8.06 -13.56
CA PRO A 178 -20.53 9.04 -12.94
C PRO A 178 -21.18 8.50 -11.66
N GLY A 179 -21.12 9.29 -10.59
CA GLY A 179 -21.69 8.92 -9.29
C GLY A 179 -20.88 7.89 -8.49
N ALA A 180 -19.68 7.51 -8.96
CA ALA A 180 -18.81 6.64 -8.21
C ALA A 180 -18.39 7.26 -6.87
N LYS A 181 -18.21 6.41 -5.86
CA LYS A 181 -17.64 6.80 -4.58
C LYS A 181 -16.17 7.22 -4.79
N PRO A 182 -15.64 8.16 -3.98
CA PRO A 182 -14.21 8.51 -4.02
C PRO A 182 -13.27 7.31 -3.87
N LEU A 183 -12.02 7.48 -4.30
CA LEU A 183 -10.99 6.44 -4.17
C LEU A 183 -10.46 6.36 -2.73
N THR A 184 -10.18 5.14 -2.28
CA THR A 184 -9.49 4.86 -1.01
C THR A 184 -8.15 4.13 -1.24
N ALA A 185 -7.43 3.82 -0.16
CA ALA A 185 -6.16 3.12 -0.21
C ALA A 185 -6.36 1.64 -0.60
N ASP A 186 -5.35 1.08 -1.27
CA ASP A 186 -5.25 -0.31 -1.69
C ASP A 186 -4.39 -1.14 -0.72
N TYR A 187 -4.35 -2.45 -0.97
CA TYR A 187 -3.50 -3.42 -0.28
C TYR A 187 -2.19 -3.54 -1.05
N ASP A 188 -1.20 -2.75 -0.60
CA ASP A 188 0.16 -2.86 -1.09
C ASP A 188 0.76 -4.20 -0.62
N LEU A 189 1.12 -5.08 -1.55
CA LEU A 189 1.85 -6.30 -1.22
C LEU A 189 3.24 -5.93 -0.69
N LEU A 190 3.66 -6.53 0.43
CA LEU A 190 5.03 -6.45 0.91
C LEU A 190 5.91 -7.46 0.16
N ALA A 191 5.48 -8.73 0.13
CA ALA A 191 6.21 -9.83 -0.47
C ALA A 191 5.28 -10.99 -0.82
N VAL A 192 5.64 -11.76 -1.84
CA VAL A 192 5.06 -13.08 -2.14
C VAL A 192 6.23 -14.07 -2.17
N ALA A 193 6.26 -15.00 -1.21
CA ALA A 193 7.37 -15.94 -1.06
C ALA A 193 6.89 -17.38 -1.29
N PRO A 194 7.07 -17.95 -2.49
CA PRO A 194 6.68 -19.33 -2.77
C PRO A 194 7.60 -20.33 -2.06
N HIS A 195 7.10 -21.53 -1.81
CA HIS A 195 7.95 -22.65 -1.41
C HIS A 195 8.95 -23.00 -2.52
N ILE A 196 10.16 -23.45 -2.16
CA ILE A 196 11.25 -23.72 -3.12
C ILE A 196 10.90 -24.82 -4.12
N SER A 197 10.01 -25.76 -3.77
CA SER A 197 9.51 -26.78 -4.72
C SER A 197 8.79 -26.18 -5.91
N ASP A 198 8.26 -24.97 -5.74
CA ASP A 198 7.38 -24.32 -6.71
C ASP A 198 8.08 -23.12 -7.38
N VAL A 199 9.35 -22.84 -7.03
CA VAL A 199 10.14 -21.75 -7.61
C VAL A 199 10.54 -22.10 -9.05
N GLY A 200 10.33 -21.14 -9.95
CA GLY A 200 10.70 -21.30 -11.36
C GLY A 200 10.86 -19.96 -12.09
N PRO A 201 10.91 -19.97 -13.44
CA PRO A 201 11.05 -18.75 -14.24
C PRO A 201 10.02 -17.66 -13.93
N GLN A 202 8.82 -18.04 -13.49
CA GLN A 202 7.74 -17.15 -13.08
C GLN A 202 8.06 -16.28 -11.86
N ASP A 203 9.14 -16.57 -11.14
CA ASP A 203 9.62 -15.84 -9.97
C ASP A 203 10.74 -14.85 -10.30
N ASN A 204 11.19 -14.79 -11.56
CA ASN A 204 12.17 -13.81 -12.01
C ASN A 204 11.52 -12.44 -12.15
N LEU A 205 12.16 -11.41 -11.57
CA LEU A 205 11.76 -10.03 -11.80
C LEU A 205 12.16 -9.60 -13.22
N PRO A 206 11.29 -8.86 -13.95
CA PRO A 206 11.65 -8.24 -15.22
C PRO A 206 12.87 -7.30 -15.13
N VAL A 207 13.02 -6.61 -13.99
CA VAL A 207 14.17 -5.77 -13.64
C VAL A 207 14.81 -6.31 -12.35
N PRO A 208 15.82 -7.20 -12.44
CA PRO A 208 16.35 -7.93 -11.28
C PRO A 208 17.05 -7.08 -10.23
N ASP A 209 17.77 -6.02 -10.64
CA ASP A 209 18.45 -5.12 -9.69
C ASP A 209 17.47 -4.20 -8.96
N VAL A 210 16.17 -4.21 -9.34
CA VAL A 210 15.06 -3.41 -8.81
C VAL A 210 15.23 -1.89 -8.98
N SER A 211 16.43 -1.35 -8.86
CA SER A 211 16.74 0.07 -8.90
C SER A 211 17.94 0.35 -9.81
N HIS A 212 17.83 1.40 -10.62
CA HIS A 212 18.91 1.86 -11.48
C HIS A 212 20.18 2.18 -10.70
N LYS A 213 20.06 2.69 -9.46
CA LYS A 213 21.20 2.96 -8.59
C LYS A 213 21.95 1.66 -8.21
N VAL A 214 21.21 0.61 -7.85
CA VAL A 214 21.78 -0.70 -7.48
C VAL A 214 22.47 -1.33 -8.69
N PHE A 215 21.81 -1.26 -9.85
CA PHE A 215 22.39 -1.71 -11.11
C PHE A 215 23.71 -1.01 -11.43
N ARG A 216 23.77 0.32 -11.36
CA ARG A 216 25.00 1.08 -11.61
C ARG A 216 26.12 0.70 -10.64
N GLN A 217 25.81 0.58 -9.35
CA GLN A 217 26.79 0.15 -8.34
C GLN A 217 27.36 -1.25 -8.64
N ARG A 218 26.52 -2.19 -9.08
CA ARG A 218 26.95 -3.53 -9.52
C ARG A 218 27.87 -3.44 -10.74
N VAL A 219 27.51 -2.65 -11.74
CA VAL A 219 28.29 -2.48 -12.98
C VAL A 219 29.62 -1.79 -12.73
N ASP A 220 29.64 -0.75 -11.87
CA ASP A 220 30.86 -0.05 -11.47
C ASP A 220 31.83 -0.96 -10.72
N GLY A 221 31.32 -2.02 -10.07
CA GLY A 221 32.12 -3.06 -9.42
C GLY A 221 32.83 -4.01 -10.39
N TYR A 222 32.45 -4.04 -11.67
CA TYR A 222 33.17 -4.80 -12.69
C TYR A 222 34.49 -4.11 -12.99
N LYS A 223 35.61 -4.77 -12.67
CA LYS A 223 36.97 -4.29 -13.00
C LYS A 223 37.27 -4.44 -14.49
N ASN A 224 36.45 -3.82 -15.34
CA ASN A 224 36.61 -3.89 -16.79
C ASN A 224 37.66 -2.88 -17.23
N THR A 225 38.78 -3.37 -17.76
CA THR A 225 39.86 -2.53 -18.31
C THR A 225 39.42 -1.76 -19.55
N ASP A 226 38.42 -2.27 -20.26
CA ASP A 226 37.99 -1.76 -21.58
C ASP A 226 36.71 -0.90 -21.49
N GLY A 227 36.30 -0.50 -20.28
CA GLY A 227 35.08 0.26 -20.02
C GLY A 227 33.83 -0.59 -19.77
N ILE A 228 32.66 0.06 -19.75
CA ILE A 228 31.38 -0.62 -19.51
C ILE A 228 31.03 -1.51 -20.71
N ASN A 229 30.60 -2.76 -20.45
CA ASN A 229 30.14 -3.68 -21.48
C ASN A 229 29.06 -2.99 -22.36
N PRO A 230 29.22 -2.94 -23.70
CA PRO A 230 28.26 -2.29 -24.60
C PRO A 230 26.81 -2.76 -24.39
N ALA A 231 26.59 -4.03 -24.04
CA ALA A 231 25.26 -4.57 -23.77
C ALA A 231 24.57 -3.97 -22.53
N LEU A 232 25.34 -3.34 -21.64
CA LEU A 232 24.84 -2.72 -20.40
C LEU A 232 24.83 -1.18 -20.48
N LYS A 233 25.45 -0.59 -21.51
CA LYS A 233 25.71 0.86 -21.56
C LYS A 233 24.44 1.69 -21.59
N ASP A 234 23.47 1.31 -22.41
CA ASP A 234 22.20 2.05 -22.55
C ASP A 234 21.43 2.10 -21.22
N ALA A 235 21.29 0.94 -20.56
CA ALA A 235 20.64 0.85 -19.26
C ALA A 235 21.45 1.50 -18.13
N TYR A 236 22.76 1.71 -18.31
CA TYR A 236 23.62 2.38 -17.32
C TYR A 236 23.49 3.90 -17.41
N ASP A 237 23.34 4.43 -18.63
CA ASP A 237 23.23 5.87 -18.86
C ASP A 237 21.81 6.39 -18.66
N ASP A 238 20.79 5.61 -19.06
CA ASP A 238 19.38 6.04 -19.08
C ASP A 238 18.50 5.16 -18.16
N PRO A 239 17.97 5.72 -17.05
CA PRO A 239 17.01 5.03 -16.19
C PRO A 239 15.78 4.49 -16.93
N ASN A 240 15.30 5.16 -17.99
CA ASN A 240 14.13 4.69 -18.74
C ASN A 240 14.45 3.40 -19.50
N LYS A 241 15.68 3.26 -20.02
CA LYS A 241 16.16 2.02 -20.64
C LYS A 241 16.32 0.91 -19.62
N PHE A 242 16.76 1.25 -18.41
CA PHE A 242 16.83 0.29 -17.31
C PHE A 242 15.45 -0.27 -16.91
N TYR A 243 14.45 0.59 -16.75
CA TYR A 243 13.09 0.19 -16.33
C TYR A 243 12.18 -0.25 -17.49
N GLN A 244 12.67 -0.33 -18.73
CA GLN A 244 11.82 -0.57 -19.92
C GLN A 244 11.08 -1.92 -19.90
N ASN A 245 11.53 -2.88 -19.10
CA ASN A 245 10.92 -4.21 -18.96
C ASN A 245 9.88 -4.27 -17.83
N GLU A 246 9.68 -3.20 -17.04
CA GLU A 246 8.59 -3.16 -16.07
C GLU A 246 7.25 -3.22 -16.79
N ASP A 247 6.25 -3.81 -16.12
CA ASP A 247 4.89 -3.74 -16.62
C ASP A 247 4.33 -2.33 -16.41
N PRO A 248 3.71 -1.73 -17.44
CA PRO A 248 3.19 -0.37 -17.33
C PRO A 248 2.06 -0.23 -16.31
N ASP A 249 1.29 -1.29 -16.03
CA ASP A 249 0.09 -1.26 -15.19
C ASP A 249 0.31 -1.84 -13.79
N ILE A 250 1.31 -2.71 -13.60
CA ILE A 250 1.59 -3.34 -12.29
C ILE A 250 3.04 -3.17 -11.81
N GLY A 251 3.89 -2.45 -12.56
CA GLY A 251 5.29 -2.21 -12.22
C GLY A 251 6.19 -3.43 -12.40
N ASN A 252 7.28 -3.50 -11.64
CA ASN A 252 8.23 -4.61 -11.65
C ASN A 252 7.67 -5.83 -10.89
N ALA A 253 6.66 -6.48 -11.46
CA ALA A 253 6.02 -7.68 -10.92
C ALA A 253 6.58 -8.95 -11.57
N THR A 254 6.79 -10.00 -10.77
CA THR A 254 7.03 -11.34 -11.30
C THR A 254 5.77 -11.88 -11.97
N GLU A 255 5.90 -12.86 -12.85
CA GLU A 255 4.74 -13.52 -13.46
C GLU A 255 3.85 -14.19 -12.40
N ARG A 256 4.44 -14.74 -11.33
CA ARG A 256 3.66 -15.24 -10.19
C ARG A 256 2.79 -14.16 -9.57
N ILE A 257 3.35 -12.98 -9.27
CA ILE A 257 2.58 -11.88 -8.67
C ILE A 257 1.48 -11.43 -9.64
N ARG A 258 1.80 -11.26 -10.93
CA ARG A 258 0.81 -10.93 -11.98
C ARG A 258 -0.38 -11.89 -11.96
N ASN A 259 -0.12 -13.19 -11.86
CA ASN A 259 -1.15 -14.23 -11.85
C ASN A 259 -1.89 -14.33 -10.51
N LEU A 260 -1.23 -13.98 -9.40
CA LEU A 260 -1.80 -14.05 -8.05
C LEU A 260 -2.71 -12.85 -7.72
N ILE A 261 -2.45 -11.65 -8.25
CA ILE A 261 -3.29 -10.46 -8.05
C ILE A 261 -4.78 -10.72 -8.37
N PRO A 262 -5.18 -11.23 -9.55
CA PRO A 262 -6.58 -11.50 -9.84
C PRO A 262 -7.16 -12.60 -8.94
N VAL A 263 -6.35 -13.60 -8.57
CA VAL A 263 -6.77 -14.67 -7.64
C VAL A 263 -7.09 -14.11 -6.26
N ILE A 264 -6.21 -13.27 -5.70
CA ILE A 264 -6.44 -12.61 -4.41
C ILE A 264 -7.73 -11.81 -4.48
N ASN A 265 -7.85 -10.90 -5.45
CA ASN A 265 -9.04 -10.06 -5.57
C ASN A 265 -10.32 -10.87 -5.70
N ASN A 266 -10.33 -11.91 -6.53
CA ASN A 266 -11.51 -12.76 -6.69
C ASN A 266 -11.89 -13.45 -5.38
N ASP A 267 -10.95 -14.10 -4.68
CA ASP A 267 -11.25 -14.79 -3.41
C ASP A 267 -11.72 -13.79 -2.32
N LEU A 268 -11.14 -12.59 -2.25
CA LEU A 268 -11.57 -11.55 -1.29
C LEU A 268 -12.98 -11.03 -1.57
N MET A 269 -13.40 -11.00 -2.84
CA MET A 269 -14.75 -10.63 -3.27
C MET A 269 -15.78 -11.76 -3.15
N LEU A 270 -15.39 -13.00 -2.83
CA LEU A 270 -16.35 -14.09 -2.59
C LEU A 270 -17.03 -13.91 -1.22
N ASP A 271 -18.27 -14.38 -1.12
CA ASP A 271 -19.01 -14.50 0.16
C ASP A 271 -19.08 -13.20 0.98
N VAL A 272 -19.17 -12.05 0.30
CA VAL A 272 -19.39 -10.74 0.93
C VAL A 272 -20.84 -10.31 0.72
N GLU A 273 -21.47 -9.78 1.78
CA GLU A 273 -22.87 -9.35 1.75
C GLU A 273 -23.13 -8.17 0.79
N ALA A 274 -22.08 -7.41 0.45
CA ALA A 274 -22.12 -6.26 -0.44
C ALA A 274 -21.02 -6.36 -1.52
N PRO A 275 -21.25 -5.83 -2.75
CA PRO A 275 -20.22 -5.76 -3.78
C PRO A 275 -18.96 -5.03 -3.28
N ARG A 276 -17.80 -5.68 -3.40
CA ARG A 276 -16.49 -5.09 -3.06
C ARG A 276 -15.64 -4.83 -4.30
N ALA A 277 -14.83 -3.78 -4.24
CA ALA A 277 -13.87 -3.44 -5.29
C ALA A 277 -12.54 -4.20 -5.12
N LYS A 278 -11.72 -4.20 -6.19
CA LYS A 278 -10.38 -4.79 -6.14
C LYS A 278 -9.54 -4.03 -5.13
N VAL A 279 -8.75 -4.74 -4.34
CA VAL A 279 -7.90 -4.17 -3.29
C VAL A 279 -6.42 -4.34 -3.58
N VAL A 280 -5.98 -5.32 -4.36
CA VAL A 280 -4.56 -5.45 -4.77
C VAL A 280 -4.42 -5.08 -6.24
N HIS A 281 -3.48 -4.20 -6.60
CA HIS A 281 -3.34 -3.71 -7.97
C HIS A 281 -1.99 -3.92 -8.63
N HIS A 282 -0.90 -4.05 -7.87
CA HIS A 282 0.43 -4.00 -8.46
C HIS A 282 1.45 -4.91 -7.77
N ASN A 283 2.71 -4.80 -8.20
CA ASN A 283 3.84 -5.53 -7.66
C ASN A 283 3.98 -5.40 -6.14
N ALA A 284 4.72 -6.34 -5.56
CA ALA A 284 5.12 -6.28 -4.16
C ALA A 284 6.27 -5.31 -3.95
N ASP A 285 6.33 -4.72 -2.75
CA ASP A 285 7.41 -3.84 -2.30
C ASP A 285 8.78 -4.53 -2.43
N SER A 286 8.85 -5.85 -2.27
CA SER A 286 10.05 -6.67 -2.50
C SER A 286 10.68 -6.51 -3.89
N GLY A 287 9.91 -6.07 -4.90
CA GLY A 287 10.38 -5.80 -6.27
C GLY A 287 10.32 -4.34 -6.69
N SER A 288 9.95 -3.42 -5.79
CA SER A 288 9.65 -2.03 -6.15
C SER A 288 10.87 -1.08 -6.02
N PRO A 289 11.21 -0.28 -7.06
CA PRO A 289 12.21 0.79 -6.94
C PRO A 289 11.79 1.94 -6.02
N ALA A 290 10.49 2.03 -5.71
CA ALA A 290 9.89 3.13 -4.94
C ALA A 290 9.63 2.75 -3.47
N THR A 291 10.26 1.68 -2.98
CA THR A 291 10.15 1.23 -1.58
C THR A 291 10.47 2.34 -0.59
N ASP A 292 9.73 2.37 0.51
CA ASP A 292 10.02 3.14 1.72
C ASP A 292 10.00 2.14 2.89
N PRO A 293 11.17 1.62 3.32
CA PRO A 293 11.25 0.57 4.32
C PRO A 293 10.56 0.93 5.64
N SER A 294 10.56 2.21 6.01
CA SER A 294 9.90 2.68 7.24
C SER A 294 8.37 2.55 7.17
N ALA A 295 7.80 2.62 5.97
CA ALA A 295 6.38 2.50 5.71
C ALA A 295 5.94 1.05 5.44
N ASN A 296 6.80 0.06 5.68
CA ASN A 296 6.45 -1.36 5.57
C ASN A 296 5.85 -1.91 6.85
N TYR A 297 5.94 -1.19 7.97
CA TYR A 297 5.51 -1.70 9.28
C TYR A 297 4.37 -0.87 9.89
N PRO A 298 3.44 -1.52 10.61
CA PRO A 298 3.33 -2.97 10.79
C PRO A 298 2.81 -3.70 9.53
N ALA A 299 3.37 -4.87 9.21
CA ALA A 299 2.95 -5.69 8.06
C ALA A 299 2.14 -6.91 8.51
N THR A 300 1.09 -7.24 7.76
CA THR A 300 0.33 -8.48 7.93
C THR A 300 0.90 -9.57 7.05
N PHE A 301 1.06 -10.77 7.60
CA PHE A 301 1.45 -11.95 6.85
C PHE A 301 0.42 -13.06 6.99
N ALA A 302 0.07 -13.65 5.84
CA ALA A 302 -0.61 -14.92 5.74
C ALA A 302 0.42 -16.01 5.38
N LEU A 303 0.57 -16.98 6.29
CA LEU A 303 1.43 -18.14 6.16
C LEU A 303 0.58 -19.38 5.85
N PRO A 304 1.12 -20.36 5.10
CA PRO A 304 0.37 -21.58 4.79
C PRO A 304 0.14 -22.44 6.05
N PHE A 305 1.05 -22.37 7.01
CA PHE A 305 0.99 -23.01 8.32
C PHE A 305 1.87 -22.21 9.29
N LYS A 306 1.74 -22.45 10.60
CA LYS A 306 2.59 -21.86 11.63
C LYS A 306 4.09 -22.11 11.37
N MET A 307 4.91 -21.06 11.39
CA MET A 307 6.37 -21.15 11.20
C MET A 307 7.12 -20.54 12.38
N GLY A 308 7.82 -21.39 13.14
CA GLY A 308 8.51 -20.95 14.35
C GLY A 308 7.53 -20.34 15.36
N LYS A 309 7.73 -19.07 15.72
CA LYS A 309 6.84 -18.34 16.64
C LYS A 309 5.64 -17.67 15.96
N PHE A 310 5.59 -17.66 14.63
CA PHE A 310 4.58 -16.93 13.86
C PHE A 310 3.42 -17.85 13.51
N ASP A 311 2.22 -17.48 13.97
CA ASP A 311 0.97 -18.15 13.60
C ASP A 311 0.62 -17.92 12.12
N GLU A 312 -0.35 -18.66 11.59
CA GLU A 312 -0.76 -18.64 10.19
C GLU A 312 -1.17 -17.25 9.69
N ILE A 313 -1.67 -16.41 10.60
CA ILE A 313 -1.86 -14.98 10.37
C ILE A 313 -1.10 -14.27 11.47
N CYS A 314 -0.10 -13.47 11.09
CA CYS A 314 0.73 -12.75 12.05
C CYS A 314 1.02 -11.32 11.60
N VAL A 315 1.31 -10.44 12.57
CA VAL A 315 1.72 -9.06 12.35
C VAL A 315 3.19 -8.90 12.70
N ILE A 316 3.92 -8.20 11.85
CA ILE A 316 5.34 -7.88 11.99
C ILE A 316 5.47 -6.37 12.18
N HIS A 317 5.96 -5.94 13.34
CA HIS A 317 5.94 -4.54 13.76
C HIS A 317 7.19 -3.76 13.38
N ASN A 318 8.25 -4.46 13.02
CA ASN A 318 9.55 -3.85 12.78
C ASN A 318 10.46 -4.79 11.97
N GLN A 319 11.61 -4.26 11.60
CA GLN A 319 12.64 -4.95 10.83
C GLN A 319 13.19 -6.22 11.52
N ASN A 320 13.28 -6.24 12.86
CA ASN A 320 13.79 -7.41 13.58
C ASN A 320 12.81 -8.59 13.48
N GLU A 321 11.52 -8.32 13.66
CA GLU A 321 10.49 -9.34 13.49
C GLU A 321 10.42 -9.83 12.02
N LEU A 322 10.62 -8.94 11.04
CA LEU A 322 10.70 -9.35 9.63
C LEU A 322 11.88 -10.29 9.39
N LYS A 323 13.04 -9.99 9.97
CA LYS A 323 14.23 -10.84 9.89
C LYS A 323 13.97 -12.24 10.46
N GLU A 324 13.35 -12.31 11.62
CA GLU A 324 12.98 -13.58 12.25
C GLU A 324 11.98 -14.37 11.41
N LEU A 325 10.96 -13.71 10.84
CA LEU A 325 10.00 -14.37 9.95
C LEU A 325 10.68 -14.87 8.68
N MET A 326 11.56 -14.08 8.07
CA MET A 326 12.32 -14.47 6.88
C MET A 326 13.26 -15.64 7.17
N GLN A 327 13.88 -15.68 8.35
CA GLN A 327 14.68 -16.81 8.78
C GLN A 327 13.82 -18.08 8.90
N ALA A 328 12.70 -17.99 9.61
CA ALA A 328 11.76 -19.10 9.74
C ALA A 328 11.26 -19.56 8.37
N ALA A 329 10.76 -18.67 7.52
CA ALA A 329 10.31 -18.99 6.17
C ALA A 329 11.39 -19.75 5.37
N LYS A 330 12.63 -19.27 5.39
CA LYS A 330 13.76 -19.92 4.70
C LYS A 330 14.06 -21.31 5.24
N ASP A 331 14.02 -21.49 6.56
CA ASP A 331 14.25 -22.78 7.22
C ASP A 331 13.12 -23.80 6.92
N TYR A 332 11.89 -23.31 6.67
CA TYR A 332 10.76 -24.12 6.19
C TYR A 332 10.69 -24.23 4.67
N GLY A 333 11.74 -23.84 3.93
CA GLY A 333 11.84 -24.04 2.49
C GLY A 333 11.22 -22.95 1.62
N TYR A 334 10.79 -21.82 2.17
CA TYR A 334 10.22 -20.71 1.40
C TYR A 334 11.30 -19.77 0.85
N ASN A 335 11.17 -19.42 -0.42
CA ASN A 335 12.04 -18.46 -1.10
C ASN A 335 11.51 -17.05 -0.88
N PHE A 336 11.95 -16.41 0.21
CA PHE A 336 11.53 -15.06 0.55
C PHE A 336 12.27 -14.00 -0.29
N PRO A 337 11.58 -13.23 -1.15
CA PRO A 337 12.22 -12.22 -1.99
C PRO A 337 12.70 -11.03 -1.14
N VAL A 338 13.81 -10.43 -1.54
CA VAL A 338 14.43 -9.32 -0.81
C VAL A 338 14.66 -8.16 -1.76
N ASN A 339 14.12 -6.99 -1.42
CA ASN A 339 14.45 -5.77 -2.14
C ASN A 339 15.88 -5.31 -1.79
N PRO A 340 16.77 -5.04 -2.76
CA PRO A 340 18.11 -4.54 -2.48
C PRO A 340 18.16 -3.16 -1.82
N LEU A 341 17.05 -2.43 -1.82
CA LEU A 341 16.89 -1.14 -1.15
C LEU A 341 16.37 -1.26 0.30
N TRP A 342 16.03 -2.46 0.76
CA TRP A 342 15.79 -2.71 2.18
C TRP A 342 17.11 -2.70 2.98
N ASP A 343 16.99 -2.64 4.31
CA ASP A 343 18.11 -2.59 5.24
C ASP A 343 19.07 -3.79 5.12
N ASP A 344 20.35 -3.56 5.37
CA ASP A 344 21.43 -4.55 5.22
C ASP A 344 21.22 -5.83 6.05
N ASP A 345 20.61 -5.71 7.23
CA ASP A 345 20.34 -6.84 8.11
C ASP A 345 19.29 -7.82 7.55
N VAL A 346 18.45 -7.36 6.62
CA VAL A 346 17.41 -8.16 5.97
C VAL A 346 17.95 -8.81 4.70
N LYS A 347 18.87 -8.15 3.99
CA LYS A 347 19.47 -8.62 2.73
C LYS A 347 20.33 -9.87 2.87
N ASN A 348 20.94 -10.07 4.03
CA ASN A 348 21.96 -11.11 4.23
C ASN A 348 21.45 -12.38 4.92
N ILE A 349 20.14 -12.51 5.16
CA ILE A 349 19.57 -13.69 5.84
C ILE A 349 19.77 -14.94 4.97
N ARG A 350 20.32 -16.01 5.56
CA ARG A 350 20.56 -17.32 4.93
C ARG A 350 19.86 -18.42 5.72
N ARG A 351 19.55 -19.55 5.09
CA ARG A 351 19.05 -20.75 5.79
C ARG A 351 20.05 -21.20 6.84
N THR A 352 19.55 -21.68 7.97
CA THR A 352 20.38 -22.18 9.08
C THR A 352 21.26 -23.36 8.65
N ASP A 353 20.75 -24.23 7.77
CA ASP A 353 21.54 -25.36 7.25
C ASP A 353 22.71 -24.91 6.37
N PHE A 354 22.54 -23.80 5.63
CA PHE A 354 23.62 -23.24 4.80
C PHE A 354 24.74 -22.67 5.67
N THR A 355 24.41 -21.93 6.72
CA THR A 355 25.42 -21.38 7.66
C THR A 355 26.09 -22.51 8.45
N THR A 356 25.33 -23.53 8.85
CA THR A 356 25.87 -24.71 9.55
C THR A 356 26.80 -25.52 8.65
N ALA A 357 26.48 -25.68 7.37
CA ALA A 357 27.35 -26.36 6.40
C ALA A 357 28.65 -25.59 6.14
N GLN A 358 28.59 -24.26 6.03
CA GLN A 358 29.79 -23.43 5.91
C GLN A 358 30.72 -23.55 7.12
N ASN A 359 30.16 -23.53 8.34
CA ASN A 359 30.93 -23.65 9.59
C ASN A 359 31.49 -25.05 9.84
N LYS A 360 30.97 -26.09 9.17
CA LYS A 360 31.50 -27.46 9.21
C LYS A 360 32.55 -27.73 8.12
N GLY A 361 32.67 -26.84 7.13
CA GLY A 361 33.63 -26.92 6.03
C GLY A 361 34.90 -26.09 6.24
N THR A 362 35.00 -25.37 7.37
CA THR A 362 36.20 -24.70 7.91
C THR A 362 36.72 -25.50 9.08
#